data_AF-A0A174R7V5-F1
#
_entry.id   AF-A0A174R7V5-F1
#
_cell.length_a   1.000
_cell.length_b   1.000
_cell.length_c   1.000
_cell.angle_alpha   90.00
_cell.angle_beta   90.00
_cell.angle_gamma   90.00
#
_symmetry.space_group_name_H-M   'P 1'
#
loop_
_entity.id
_entity.type
_entity.pdbx_description
1 polymer ?
#
loop_
_entity_poly.entity_id
_entity_poly.type
_entity_poly.pdbx_seq_one_letter_code
_entity_poly.pdbx_strand_id
1 'polypeptide(L)'
;MKDILILLFVLFFPMIVNAQDKSSFSFREVNHIRVATPGLFAKGNHIYLHLDSLKEHEYAFPLPGGKVISAYGTRGGHSGADIKTCANDTIRAAFDGVVRMSKPYYAYGNLVVIRHANGLETIYSHNCKNLVRSGEVVKAGQPIGLTGRTGRATTEHVHFETRINGQHFNPNLIFDLKERKLRKECIKCSKNGSGIIVKSQAGNNRIAQNKK
;
A
#
# COMPACT_ATOMS: atom_id res chain seq x y z
N MET A 1 -10.22 -4.76 -70.70
CA MET A 1 -9.27 -5.25 -69.67
C MET A 1 -8.77 -4.06 -68.87
N LYS A 2 -9.20 -3.96 -67.61
CA LYS A 2 -8.49 -3.43 -66.42
C LYS A 2 -9.53 -2.98 -65.40
N ASP A 3 -9.97 -3.95 -64.60
CA ASP A 3 -10.78 -3.72 -63.42
C ASP A 3 -9.90 -3.04 -62.35
N ILE A 4 -10.28 -1.84 -61.94
CA ILE A 4 -9.60 -1.08 -60.88
C ILE A 4 -10.22 -1.51 -59.55
N LEU A 5 -9.52 -2.42 -58.86
CA LEU A 5 -9.83 -2.85 -57.50
C LEU A 5 -9.44 -1.73 -56.52
N ILE A 6 -10.43 -0.99 -56.01
CA ILE A 6 -10.23 -0.01 -54.93
C ILE A 6 -10.07 -0.78 -53.62
N LEU A 7 -8.82 -0.94 -53.17
CA LEU A 7 -8.47 -1.50 -51.87
C LEU A 7 -8.79 -0.46 -50.78
N LEU A 8 -9.95 -0.61 -50.13
CA LEU A 8 -10.34 0.18 -48.95
C LEU A 8 -9.47 -0.21 -47.76
N PHE A 9 -8.36 0.50 -47.56
CA PHE A 9 -7.53 0.42 -46.37
C PHE A 9 -8.25 1.13 -45.21
N VAL A 10 -9.08 0.40 -44.48
CA VAL A 10 -9.67 0.91 -43.23
C VAL A 10 -8.56 0.98 -42.19
N LEU A 11 -7.96 2.16 -42.06
CA LEU A 11 -7.01 2.47 -40.99
C LEU A 11 -7.78 2.44 -39.66
N PHE A 12 -7.77 1.28 -39.01
CA PHE A 12 -8.11 1.16 -37.60
C PHE A 12 -7.02 1.88 -36.80
N PHE A 13 -7.17 3.20 -36.61
CA PHE A 13 -6.42 3.91 -35.59
C PHE A 13 -6.84 3.33 -34.23
N PRO A 14 -5.95 2.70 -33.46
CA PRO A 14 -6.29 2.38 -32.08
C PRO A 14 -6.57 3.70 -31.39
N MET A 15 -7.80 3.87 -30.90
CA MET A 15 -8.12 4.90 -29.92
C MET A 15 -7.17 4.67 -28.75
N ILE A 16 -6.13 5.48 -28.67
CA ILE A 16 -5.30 5.59 -27.47
C ILE A 16 -6.25 6.13 -26.41
N VAL A 17 -6.87 5.22 -25.66
CA VAL A 17 -7.55 5.58 -24.41
C VAL A 17 -6.45 6.10 -23.51
N ASN A 18 -6.32 7.43 -23.50
CA ASN A 18 -5.45 8.14 -22.60
C ASN A 18 -6.14 8.14 -21.23
N ALA A 19 -6.15 6.98 -20.57
CA ALA A 19 -6.56 6.86 -19.18
C ALA A 19 -5.43 7.36 -18.29
N GLN A 20 -5.19 8.67 -18.37
CA GLN A 20 -4.34 9.36 -17.41
C GLN A 20 -5.24 10.11 -16.43
N ASP A 21 -6.06 9.36 -15.70
CA ASP A 21 -6.64 9.87 -14.46
C ASP A 21 -5.50 9.89 -13.43
N LYS A 22 -4.63 10.91 -13.55
CA LYS A 22 -3.61 11.19 -12.55
C LYS A 22 -4.35 11.35 -11.24
N SER A 23 -4.21 10.38 -10.35
CA SER A 23 -4.79 10.50 -9.02
C SER A 23 -4.46 11.87 -8.41
N SER A 24 -5.50 12.61 -8.04
CA SER A 24 -5.42 14.02 -7.68
C SER A 24 -4.88 14.27 -6.26
N PHE A 25 -3.77 13.64 -5.90
CA PHE A 25 -3.10 13.93 -4.64
C PHE A 25 -2.66 15.39 -4.62
N SER A 26 -3.03 16.10 -3.56
CA SER A 26 -2.61 17.48 -3.35
C SER A 26 -1.09 17.60 -3.18
N PHE A 27 -0.56 18.82 -3.31
CA PHE A 27 0.86 19.10 -3.07
C PHE A 27 1.33 18.60 -1.70
N ARG A 28 0.52 18.74 -0.64
CA ARG A 28 0.87 18.22 0.69
C ARG A 28 0.93 16.69 0.70
N GLU A 29 0.00 16.03 0.02
CA GLU A 29 -0.06 14.57 -0.04
C GLU A 29 1.10 13.97 -0.81
N VAL A 30 1.62 14.61 -1.86
CA VAL A 30 2.80 14.09 -2.56
C VAL A 30 4.12 14.46 -1.87
N ASN A 31 4.10 15.32 -0.83
CA ASN A 31 5.30 15.82 -0.15
C ASN A 31 5.49 15.37 1.30
N HIS A 32 4.43 14.96 1.99
CA HIS A 32 4.52 14.54 3.40
C HIS A 32 3.99 13.13 3.60
N ILE A 33 4.78 12.27 4.25
CA ILE A 33 4.32 10.92 4.59
C ILE A 33 3.21 10.98 5.66
N ARG A 34 3.32 11.90 6.63
CA ARG A 34 2.30 12.16 7.66
C ARG A 34 1.34 13.24 7.15
N VAL A 35 0.30 12.83 6.46
CA VAL A 35 -0.74 13.69 5.91
C VAL A 35 -2.11 13.08 6.16
N ALA A 36 -3.09 13.91 6.51
CA ALA A 36 -4.47 13.44 6.64
C ALA A 36 -5.00 13.01 5.27
N THR A 37 -5.82 11.96 5.24
CA THR A 37 -6.52 11.52 4.04
C THR A 37 -7.81 12.35 3.94
N PRO A 38 -7.96 13.21 2.91
CA PRO A 38 -9.14 14.05 2.78
C PRO A 38 -10.43 13.23 2.81
N GLY A 39 -11.40 13.66 3.62
CA GLY A 39 -12.73 13.05 3.69
C GLY A 39 -12.82 11.66 4.36
N LEU A 40 -11.71 11.04 4.80
CA LEU A 40 -11.71 9.65 5.28
C LEU A 40 -12.69 9.40 6.45
N PHE A 41 -12.84 10.39 7.33
CA PHE A 41 -13.74 10.36 8.49
C PHE A 41 -14.88 11.39 8.36
N ALA A 42 -15.28 11.76 7.14
CA ALA A 42 -16.35 12.74 6.94
C ALA A 42 -17.74 12.20 7.33
N LYS A 43 -17.95 10.88 7.21
CA LYS A 43 -19.24 10.20 7.48
C LYS A 43 -19.32 9.58 8.88
N GLY A 44 -18.29 9.76 9.72
CA GLY A 44 -18.23 9.14 11.04
C GLY A 44 -16.80 9.14 11.60
N ASN A 45 -16.64 8.72 12.84
CA ASN A 45 -15.33 8.72 13.52
C ASN A 45 -14.54 7.42 13.34
N HIS A 46 -14.98 6.48 12.51
CA HIS A 46 -14.27 5.23 12.28
C HIS A 46 -14.48 4.69 10.87
N ILE A 47 -13.53 3.85 10.44
CA ILE A 47 -13.59 3.05 9.21
C ILE A 47 -13.21 1.61 9.55
N TYR A 48 -13.52 0.69 8.63
CA TYR A 48 -13.22 -0.73 8.76
C TYR A 48 -12.32 -1.19 7.61
N LEU A 49 -11.29 -1.98 7.95
CA LEU A 49 -10.49 -2.72 6.99
C LEU A 49 -10.91 -4.20 7.06
N HIS A 50 -11.65 -4.66 6.07
CA HIS A 50 -12.20 -6.01 6.00
C HIS A 50 -11.17 -7.01 5.41
N LEU A 51 -10.10 -7.30 6.15
CA LEU A 51 -9.06 -8.23 5.68
C LEU A 51 -9.59 -9.68 5.60
N ASP A 52 -10.57 -10.00 6.44
CA ASP A 52 -11.35 -11.23 6.41
C ASP A 52 -12.07 -11.49 5.08
N SER A 53 -12.34 -10.44 4.32
CA SER A 53 -13.10 -10.49 3.07
C SER A 53 -12.22 -10.51 1.82
N LEU A 54 -10.90 -10.33 1.98
CA LEU A 54 -9.96 -10.32 0.85
C LEU A 54 -9.63 -11.73 0.37
N LYS A 55 -9.71 -11.91 -0.96
CA LYS A 55 -9.28 -13.11 -1.68
C LYS A 55 -7.76 -13.13 -1.80
N GLU A 56 -7.21 -14.31 -2.08
CA GLU A 56 -5.75 -14.53 -2.12
C GLU A 56 -4.99 -13.69 -3.15
N HIS A 57 -5.65 -13.24 -4.23
CA HIS A 57 -5.04 -12.38 -5.24
C HIS A 57 -5.17 -10.88 -4.96
N GLU A 58 -5.91 -10.48 -3.92
CA GLU A 58 -6.15 -9.08 -3.56
C GLU A 58 -5.11 -8.54 -2.57
N TYR A 59 -4.15 -9.38 -2.16
CA TYR A 59 -3.06 -8.99 -1.30
C TYR A 59 -1.76 -9.71 -1.66
N ALA A 60 -0.64 -9.14 -1.22
CA ALA A 60 0.65 -9.83 -1.20
C ALA A 60 1.44 -9.40 0.04
N PHE A 61 2.20 -10.34 0.61
CA PHE A 61 3.19 -9.94 1.60
C PHE A 61 4.26 -9.08 0.90
N PRO A 62 4.66 -7.91 1.46
CA PRO A 62 5.43 -6.90 0.74
C PRO A 62 6.82 -7.37 0.31
N LEU A 63 7.35 -8.41 0.97
CA LEU A 63 8.63 -9.04 0.63
C LEU A 63 8.55 -10.55 0.91
N PRO A 64 7.98 -11.38 0.00
CA PRO A 64 7.58 -12.76 0.28
C PRO A 64 8.69 -13.69 0.79
N GLY A 65 9.96 -13.44 0.45
CA GLY A 65 11.12 -14.20 0.96
C GLY A 65 11.70 -13.67 2.28
N GLY A 66 11.15 -12.60 2.84
CA GLY A 66 11.79 -11.82 3.90
C GLY A 66 11.49 -12.23 5.32
N LYS A 67 12.46 -11.99 6.18
CA LYS A 67 12.34 -12.19 7.63
C LYS A 67 12.29 -10.85 8.34
N VAL A 68 11.38 -10.70 9.30
CA VAL A 68 11.34 -9.54 10.18
C VAL A 68 12.58 -9.56 11.07
N ILE A 69 13.36 -8.49 11.05
CA ILE A 69 14.56 -8.31 11.88
C ILE A 69 14.37 -7.23 12.95
N SER A 70 13.34 -6.37 12.80
CA SER A 70 12.97 -5.35 13.77
C SER A 70 11.46 -5.15 13.73
N ALA A 71 10.78 -5.35 14.85
CA ALA A 71 9.34 -5.18 14.95
C ALA A 71 8.95 -3.72 15.23
N TYR A 72 7.68 -3.41 15.03
CA TYR A 72 7.07 -2.13 15.38
C TYR A 72 7.22 -1.81 16.88
N GLY A 73 7.42 -0.53 17.21
CA GLY A 73 7.53 -0.03 18.58
C GLY A 73 8.86 -0.32 19.28
N THR A 74 9.75 -1.13 18.68
CA THR A 74 11.08 -1.37 19.22
C THR A 74 11.93 -0.08 19.24
N ARG A 75 13.04 -0.08 19.99
CA ARG A 75 14.04 1.00 20.02
C ARG A 75 13.48 2.41 20.27
N GLY A 76 12.45 2.51 21.12
CA GLY A 76 11.88 3.81 21.51
C GLY A 76 10.88 4.41 20.51
N GLY A 77 10.32 3.61 19.60
CA GLY A 77 9.22 4.06 18.74
C GLY A 77 9.38 3.78 17.25
N HIS A 78 9.91 2.62 16.87
CA HIS A 78 9.99 2.19 15.48
C HIS A 78 8.60 2.20 14.80
N SER A 79 8.40 3.00 13.75
CA SER A 79 7.10 3.27 13.11
C SER A 79 6.59 2.16 12.19
N GLY A 80 7.39 1.14 11.93
CA GLY A 80 7.08 0.04 11.02
C GLY A 80 7.72 -1.27 11.44
N ALA A 81 7.89 -2.16 10.48
CA ALA A 81 8.66 -3.39 10.63
C ALA A 81 9.76 -3.44 9.58
N ASP A 82 10.96 -3.83 9.99
CA ASP A 82 12.08 -4.01 9.07
C ASP A 82 12.10 -5.47 8.61
N ILE A 83 11.93 -5.67 7.31
CA ILE A 83 11.87 -6.99 6.68
C ILE A 83 13.11 -7.14 5.79
N LYS A 84 13.95 -8.13 6.10
CA LYS A 84 15.22 -8.36 5.43
C LYS A 84 15.18 -9.59 4.53
N THR A 85 15.76 -9.43 3.34
CA THR A 85 16.12 -10.49 2.40
C THR A 85 17.53 -10.22 1.84
N CYS A 86 17.79 -10.56 0.57
CA CYS A 86 18.96 -10.16 -0.18
C CYS A 86 18.86 -8.70 -0.67
N ALA A 87 20.00 -8.13 -1.04
CA ALA A 87 20.05 -6.83 -1.70
C ALA A 87 19.38 -6.90 -3.08
N ASN A 88 18.72 -5.81 -3.49
CA ASN A 88 18.01 -5.71 -4.76
C ASN A 88 16.86 -6.72 -4.96
N ASP A 89 16.33 -7.30 -3.89
CA ASP A 89 15.15 -8.13 -3.96
C ASP A 89 13.90 -7.31 -4.25
N THR A 90 12.94 -7.94 -4.93
CA THR A 90 11.72 -7.26 -5.36
C THR A 90 10.77 -7.00 -4.19
N ILE A 91 10.52 -5.72 -3.94
CA ILE A 91 9.45 -5.24 -3.05
C ILE A 91 8.16 -5.18 -3.86
N ARG A 92 7.07 -5.68 -3.27
CA ARG A 92 5.75 -5.79 -3.92
C ARG A 92 4.70 -4.95 -3.20
N ALA A 93 3.76 -4.39 -3.98
CA ALA A 93 2.58 -3.72 -3.43
C ALA A 93 1.74 -4.71 -2.61
N ALA A 94 1.34 -4.30 -1.41
CA ALA A 94 0.66 -5.18 -0.47
C ALA A 94 -0.81 -5.38 -0.82
N PHE A 95 -1.42 -4.35 -1.42
CA PHE A 95 -2.81 -4.34 -1.89
C PHE A 95 -2.89 -3.46 -3.14
N ASP A 96 -4.00 -3.59 -3.87
CA ASP A 96 -4.38 -2.65 -4.93
C ASP A 96 -4.42 -1.20 -4.41
N GLY A 97 -3.99 -0.25 -5.22
CA GLY A 97 -4.04 1.15 -4.83
C GLY A 97 -3.40 2.08 -5.84
N VAL A 98 -3.10 3.27 -5.36
CA VAL A 98 -2.48 4.33 -6.15
C VAL A 98 -1.25 4.86 -5.43
N VAL A 99 -0.14 4.96 -6.15
CA VAL A 99 1.12 5.49 -5.64
C VAL A 99 0.99 6.97 -5.33
N ARG A 100 0.99 7.31 -4.04
CA ARG A 100 0.96 8.69 -3.55
C ARG A 100 2.32 9.36 -3.64
N MET A 101 3.37 8.65 -3.24
CA MET A 101 4.75 9.15 -3.27
C MET A 101 5.66 8.08 -3.86
N SER A 102 6.62 8.49 -4.68
CA SER A 102 7.75 7.67 -5.11
C SER A 102 8.96 8.58 -5.31
N LYS A 103 9.75 8.79 -4.25
CA LYS A 103 10.85 9.76 -4.23
C LYS A 103 11.76 9.61 -2.99
N PRO A 104 12.93 10.27 -2.96
CA PRO A 104 13.70 10.43 -1.73
C PRO A 104 12.91 11.20 -0.65
N TYR A 105 13.06 10.79 0.60
CA TYR A 105 12.51 11.49 1.77
C TYR A 105 13.49 11.37 2.94
N TYR A 106 13.64 12.46 3.70
CA TYR A 106 14.61 12.52 4.80
C TYR A 106 14.42 11.34 5.77
N ALA A 107 15.54 10.76 6.23
CA ALA A 107 15.63 9.53 7.03
C ALA A 107 15.18 8.22 6.35
N TYR A 108 14.11 8.25 5.56
CA TYR A 108 13.53 7.09 4.90
C TYR A 108 14.28 6.65 3.62
N GLY A 109 15.09 7.53 3.04
CA GLY A 109 15.74 7.24 1.76
C GLY A 109 14.74 7.29 0.60
N ASN A 110 14.96 6.46 -0.42
CA ASN A 110 13.95 6.29 -1.47
C ASN A 110 12.79 5.49 -0.89
N LEU A 111 11.58 6.01 -1.06
CA LEU A 111 10.38 5.33 -0.62
C LEU A 111 9.28 5.33 -1.66
N VAL A 112 8.37 4.39 -1.50
CA VAL A 112 7.08 4.35 -2.16
C VAL A 112 5.99 4.42 -1.08
N VAL A 113 4.99 5.28 -1.27
CA VAL A 113 3.74 5.25 -0.48
C VAL A 113 2.59 4.93 -1.41
N ILE A 114 1.79 3.92 -1.07
CA ILE A 114 0.58 3.55 -1.81
C ILE A 114 -0.62 3.84 -0.91
N ARG A 115 -1.62 4.54 -1.45
CA ARG A 115 -2.93 4.68 -0.82
C ARG A 115 -3.92 3.70 -1.44
N HIS A 116 -4.62 2.97 -0.58
CA HIS A 116 -5.61 1.97 -0.95
C HIS A 116 -7.03 2.57 -0.85
N ALA A 117 -8.00 1.92 -1.50
CA ALA A 117 -9.37 2.44 -1.62
C ALA A 117 -10.07 2.70 -0.28
N ASN A 118 -9.71 1.96 0.77
CA ASN A 118 -10.24 2.08 2.13
C ASN A 118 -9.49 3.11 3.00
N GLY A 119 -8.54 3.86 2.43
CA GLY A 119 -7.75 4.86 3.15
C GLY A 119 -6.57 4.33 3.95
N LEU A 120 -6.33 3.00 3.94
CA LEU A 120 -5.05 2.42 4.35
C LEU A 120 -3.94 2.96 3.44
N GLU A 121 -2.81 3.27 4.04
CA GLU A 121 -1.57 3.49 3.31
C GLU A 121 -0.51 2.48 3.73
N THR A 122 0.24 2.01 2.74
CA THR A 122 1.44 1.19 2.94
C THR A 122 2.66 1.94 2.45
N ILE A 123 3.75 1.83 3.20
CA ILE A 123 4.99 2.55 2.95
C ILE A 123 6.13 1.55 2.84
N TYR A 124 6.99 1.76 1.86
CA TYR A 124 8.12 0.91 1.50
C TYR A 124 9.35 1.78 1.38
N SER A 125 10.24 1.72 2.35
CA SER A 125 11.38 2.65 2.45
C SER A 125 12.72 1.95 2.46
N HIS A 126 13.77 2.77 2.35
CA HIS A 126 15.17 2.36 2.17
C HIS A 126 15.47 1.71 0.82
N ASN A 127 14.54 1.82 -0.15
CA ASN A 127 14.68 1.19 -1.46
C ASN A 127 15.98 1.64 -2.13
N CYS A 128 16.67 0.74 -2.85
CA CYS A 128 17.78 1.16 -3.70
C CYS A 128 17.23 1.82 -4.97
N LYS A 129 16.07 1.34 -5.45
CA LYS A 129 15.37 1.83 -6.64
C LYS A 129 13.86 1.71 -6.45
N ASN A 130 13.13 2.75 -6.85
CA ASN A 130 11.68 2.68 -7.02
C ASN A 130 11.35 2.32 -8.48
N LEU A 131 10.36 1.46 -8.68
CA LEU A 131 9.94 0.97 -10.00
C LEU A 131 8.64 1.60 -10.50
N VAL A 132 7.99 2.40 -9.66
CA VAL A 132 6.71 3.07 -9.93
C VAL A 132 6.79 4.57 -9.68
N ARG A 133 5.84 5.34 -10.21
CA ARG A 133 5.79 6.81 -10.08
C ARG A 133 4.55 7.28 -9.34
N SER A 134 4.61 8.47 -8.73
CA SER A 134 3.42 9.09 -8.13
C SER A 134 2.31 9.25 -9.19
N GLY A 135 1.08 8.89 -8.83
CA GLY A 135 -0.08 8.86 -9.72
C GLY A 135 -0.37 7.50 -10.35
N GLU A 136 0.55 6.54 -10.27
CA GLU A 136 0.40 5.23 -10.89
C GLU A 136 -0.55 4.33 -10.10
N VAL A 137 -1.46 3.65 -10.81
CA VAL A 137 -2.30 2.59 -10.23
C VAL A 137 -1.49 1.30 -10.19
N VAL A 138 -1.50 0.63 -9.05
CA VAL A 138 -0.76 -0.61 -8.83
C VAL A 138 -1.68 -1.72 -8.32
N LYS A 139 -1.37 -2.95 -8.70
CA LYS A 139 -2.07 -4.15 -8.23
C LYS A 139 -1.33 -4.83 -7.08
N ALA A 140 -2.07 -5.53 -6.22
CA ALA A 140 -1.48 -6.41 -5.21
C ALA A 140 -0.45 -7.35 -5.85
N GLY A 141 0.73 -7.47 -5.23
CA GLY A 141 1.83 -8.26 -5.74
C GLY A 141 2.67 -7.61 -6.85
N GLN A 142 2.25 -6.46 -7.42
CA GLN A 142 3.02 -5.76 -8.44
C GLN A 142 4.40 -5.33 -7.88
N PRO A 143 5.51 -5.55 -8.61
CA PRO A 143 6.81 -4.98 -8.27
C PRO A 143 6.77 -3.45 -8.20
N ILE A 144 7.22 -2.87 -7.10
CA ILE A 144 7.20 -1.41 -6.87
C ILE A 144 8.55 -0.80 -6.51
N GLY A 145 9.51 -1.63 -6.13
CA GLY A 145 10.83 -1.20 -5.70
C GLY A 145 11.75 -2.39 -5.49
N LEU A 146 13.00 -2.08 -5.23
CA LEU A 146 14.03 -3.05 -4.87
C LEU A 146 14.58 -2.73 -3.48
N THR A 147 14.81 -3.76 -2.66
CA THR A 147 15.40 -3.59 -1.32
C THR A 147 16.73 -2.86 -1.41
N GLY A 148 17.00 -2.03 -0.41
CA GLY A 148 18.16 -1.18 -0.38
C GLY A 148 18.60 -0.83 1.04
N ARG A 149 19.53 0.13 1.10
CA ARG A 149 20.01 0.75 2.33
C ARG A 149 20.09 2.28 2.21
N THR A 150 19.17 2.90 1.46
CA THR A 150 19.16 4.36 1.34
C THR A 150 18.62 5.04 2.61
N GLY A 151 18.95 6.31 2.84
CA GLY A 151 18.52 7.03 4.05
C GLY A 151 19.32 6.60 5.28
N ARG A 152 18.63 6.33 6.40
CA ARG A 152 19.26 5.95 7.69
C ARG A 152 19.35 4.44 7.93
N ALA A 153 19.09 3.62 6.93
CA ALA A 153 19.20 2.17 7.04
C ALA A 153 20.63 1.72 7.39
N THR A 154 20.76 0.84 8.37
CA THR A 154 22.07 0.28 8.77
C THR A 154 22.42 -1.01 8.04
N THR A 155 21.45 -1.65 7.39
CA THR A 155 21.60 -2.87 6.58
C THR A 155 20.63 -2.82 5.39
N GLU A 156 20.83 -3.68 4.40
CA GLU A 156 19.84 -3.95 3.35
C GLU A 156 18.55 -4.53 3.97
N HIS A 157 17.41 -3.87 3.74
CA HIS A 157 16.06 -4.31 4.13
C HIS A 157 14.99 -3.41 3.46
N VAL A 158 13.71 -3.76 3.60
CA VAL A 158 12.61 -2.80 3.45
C VAL A 158 12.10 -2.42 4.83
N HIS A 159 11.95 -1.12 5.07
CA HIS A 159 11.17 -0.63 6.20
C HIS A 159 9.71 -0.49 5.74
N PHE A 160 8.85 -1.36 6.28
CA PHE A 160 7.44 -1.47 5.91
C PHE A 160 6.55 -0.85 7.00
N GLU A 161 5.73 0.13 6.62
CA GLU A 161 4.75 0.71 7.53
C GLU A 161 3.32 0.57 7.02
N THR A 162 2.39 0.57 7.97
CA THR A 162 0.95 0.72 7.73
C THR A 162 0.47 2.00 8.40
N ARG A 163 -0.26 2.84 7.67
CA ARG A 163 -0.81 4.09 8.19
C ARG A 163 -2.29 4.26 7.88
N ILE A 164 -2.98 4.99 8.76
CA ILE A 164 -4.32 5.52 8.51
C ILE A 164 -4.28 7.01 8.81
N ASN A 165 -4.74 7.83 7.88
CA ASN A 165 -4.84 9.29 8.06
C ASN A 165 -3.51 9.92 8.55
N GLY A 166 -2.39 9.44 7.99
CA GLY A 166 -1.04 9.89 8.32
C GLY A 166 -0.45 9.34 9.62
N GLN A 167 -1.21 8.61 10.44
CA GLN A 167 -0.70 7.99 11.68
C GLN A 167 -0.30 6.54 11.42
N HIS A 168 0.91 6.15 11.80
CA HIS A 168 1.36 4.77 11.72
C HIS A 168 0.75 3.91 12.82
N PHE A 169 0.58 2.63 12.52
CA PHE A 169 0.17 1.61 13.48
C PHE A 169 0.92 0.31 13.17
N ASN A 170 0.84 -0.64 14.09
CA ASN A 170 1.58 -1.89 13.99
C ASN A 170 1.19 -2.69 12.73
N PRO A 171 2.11 -2.91 11.76
CA PRO A 171 1.84 -3.71 10.57
C PRO A 171 1.44 -5.16 10.87
N ASN A 172 1.77 -5.65 12.08
CA ASN A 172 1.36 -6.96 12.54
C ASN A 172 -0.16 -7.10 12.74
N LEU A 173 -0.94 -6.01 12.70
CA LEU A 173 -2.41 -6.07 12.66
C LEU A 173 -2.96 -6.37 11.26
N ILE A 174 -2.16 -6.15 10.21
CA ILE A 174 -2.56 -6.42 8.82
C ILE A 174 -2.03 -7.78 8.37
N PHE A 175 -0.74 -8.02 8.60
CA PHE A 175 -0.09 -9.28 8.29
C PHE A 175 0.37 -9.95 9.57
N ASP A 176 0.23 -11.27 9.69
CA ASP A 176 1.09 -12.01 10.60
C ASP A 176 2.50 -11.95 10.04
N LEU A 177 3.34 -11.08 10.62
CA LEU A 177 4.67 -10.82 10.07
C LEU A 177 5.64 -12.00 10.25
N LYS A 178 5.34 -12.93 11.17
CA LYS A 178 6.13 -14.15 11.35
C LYS A 178 5.79 -15.16 10.26
N GLU A 179 4.50 -15.39 10.04
CA GLU A 179 4.01 -16.36 9.04
C GLU A 179 3.96 -15.79 7.62
N ARG A 180 4.13 -14.46 7.47
CA ARG A 180 4.05 -13.71 6.20
C ARG A 180 2.69 -13.84 5.51
N LYS A 181 1.62 -13.95 6.31
CA LYS A 181 0.24 -14.15 5.83
C LYS A 181 -0.64 -12.98 6.22
N LEU A 182 -1.65 -12.68 5.42
CA LEU A 182 -2.66 -11.71 5.79
C LEU A 182 -3.44 -12.21 7.02
N ARG A 183 -3.70 -11.34 8.00
CA ARG A 183 -4.66 -11.65 9.07
C ARG A 183 -6.07 -11.61 8.49
N LYS A 184 -6.85 -12.68 8.68
CA LYS A 184 -8.24 -12.75 8.22
C LYS A 184 -9.19 -12.17 9.27
N GLU A 185 -8.98 -10.90 9.60
CA GLU A 185 -9.70 -10.17 10.65
C GLU A 185 -10.30 -8.87 10.09
N CYS A 186 -11.36 -8.37 10.72
CA CYS A 186 -11.85 -7.02 10.46
C CYS A 186 -11.15 -6.06 11.43
N ILE A 187 -10.49 -5.03 10.89
CA ILE A 187 -9.76 -4.04 11.69
C ILE A 187 -10.59 -2.75 11.76
N LYS A 188 -10.88 -2.28 12.98
CA LYS A 188 -11.53 -0.99 13.19
C LYS A 188 -10.47 0.08 13.41
N CYS A 189 -10.54 1.15 12.60
CA CYS A 189 -9.69 2.33 12.73
C CYS A 189 -10.57 3.52 13.15
N SER A 190 -10.40 4.01 14.38
CA SER A 190 -11.20 5.10 14.95
C SER A 190 -10.37 6.36 15.12
N LYS A 191 -10.87 7.50 14.65
CA LYS A 191 -10.33 8.82 14.92
C LYS A 191 -10.64 9.22 16.37
N ASN A 192 -9.59 9.57 17.11
CA ASN A 192 -9.68 10.10 18.48
C ASN A 192 -8.84 11.39 18.56
N GLY A 193 -9.51 12.55 18.46
CA GLY A 193 -8.83 13.83 18.30
C GLY A 193 -7.95 13.86 17.04
N SER A 194 -6.65 14.12 17.22
CA SER A 194 -5.64 14.07 16.16
C SER A 194 -5.03 12.67 15.94
N GLY A 195 -5.31 11.71 16.84
CA GLY A 195 -4.80 10.35 16.79
C GLY A 195 -5.75 9.37 16.10
N ILE A 196 -5.23 8.20 15.75
CA ILE A 196 -5.98 7.06 15.24
C ILE A 196 -5.77 5.86 16.18
N ILE A 197 -6.86 5.26 16.63
CA ILE A 197 -6.86 4.00 17.39
C ILE A 197 -7.17 2.88 16.42
N VAL A 198 -6.29 1.89 16.31
CA VAL A 198 -6.47 0.72 15.45
C VAL A 198 -6.59 -0.53 16.30
N LYS A 199 -7.66 -1.29 16.13
CA LYS A 199 -7.91 -2.53 16.88
C LYS A 199 -8.47 -3.61 15.96
N SER A 200 -8.02 -4.84 16.17
CA SER A 200 -8.74 -5.99 15.63
C SER A 200 -10.11 -6.07 16.29
N GLN A 201 -11.15 -6.25 15.46
CA GLN A 201 -12.47 -6.60 15.92
C GLN A 201 -12.56 -8.12 15.93
N ALA A 202 -12.48 -8.72 17.12
CA ALA A 202 -12.84 -10.12 17.29
C ALA A 202 -14.24 -10.32 16.69
N GLY A 203 -14.39 -11.36 15.88
CA GLY A 203 -15.67 -11.69 15.26
C GLY A 203 -16.70 -11.95 16.36
N ASN A 204 -17.53 -10.96 16.68
CA ASN A 204 -18.77 -11.23 17.42
C ASN A 204 -19.61 -12.17 16.54
N ASN A 205 -19.73 -13.42 16.99
CA ASN A 205 -20.69 -14.45 16.58
C ASN A 205 -21.65 -14.04 15.46
N ARG A 206 -21.32 -14.36 14.21
CA ARG A 206 -22.30 -14.44 13.11
C ARG A 206 -23.17 -15.71 13.23
N ILE A 207 -23.69 -15.99 14.42
CA ILE A 207 -24.73 -16.99 14.67
C ILE A 207 -25.79 -16.35 15.58
N ALA A 208 -26.38 -15.24 15.16
CA ALA A 208 -27.60 -14.73 15.79
C ALA A 208 -28.27 -13.63 14.94
N GLN A 209 -28.44 -13.82 13.62
CA GLN A 209 -29.39 -13.02 12.81
C GLN A 209 -29.84 -13.76 11.54
N ASN A 210 -30.24 -15.04 11.68
CA ASN A 210 -31.08 -15.73 10.70
C ASN A 210 -31.84 -16.87 11.40
N LYS A 211 -32.80 -16.48 12.23
CA LYS A 211 -33.95 -17.30 12.63
C LYS A 211 -35.06 -16.33 13.06
N LYS A 212 -35.83 -15.89 12.08
CA LYS A 212 -37.26 -15.60 12.19
C LYS A 212 -37.86 -15.78 10.81
#